data_AF-A0A0C9M1Z7-F1
#
_entry.id   AF-A0A0C9M1Z7-F1
#
_cell.length_a   1.000
_cell.length_b   1.000
_cell.length_c   1.000
_cell.angle_alpha   90.00
_cell.angle_beta   90.00
_cell.angle_gamma   90.00
#
_symmetry.space_group_name_H-M   'P 1'
#
loop_
_entity.id
_entity.type
_entity.pdbx_description
1 polymer ?
#
loop_
_entity_poly.entity_id
_entity_poly.type
_entity_poly.pdbx_seq_one_letter_code
_entity_poly.pdbx_strand_id
1 'polypeptide(L)'
;MNILHHKSWHVYNKDNVERVRKDEAEAEAEAKKKQDRVILAESEARLDLLRKRANANLPIVQDKQETKRIEHVNLFQDLEDKHNANSTNPDHEAEQKAKDEKWEKQITMYLDKGTEKAPWYAKPSAQRQDKYIDQHVFKRNHENNDNPHRRKRKPLEINDDPLDYITKTLSKRDEKRRSKREHKPSCSSSDKKKKRHSHSHNHSKSSEKSTTSIEELRAKRLERERSEQSRLKSLYLHDGEDAQEEKLELDDRKRGYNSQFNREETSKAQDHRRKKLRFQQEYN
;
A
#
# COMPACT_ATOMS: atom_id res chain seq x y z
N MET A 1 24.43 9.59 9.43
CA MET A 1 23.58 9.30 8.26
C MET A 1 22.53 8.26 8.69
N ASN A 2 21.24 8.53 8.50
CA ASN A 2 20.17 7.58 8.85
C ASN A 2 19.78 6.79 7.60
N ILE A 3 20.08 5.49 7.56
CA ILE A 3 19.87 4.62 6.39
C ILE A 3 18.62 3.74 6.53
N LEU A 4 17.83 3.95 7.58
CA LEU A 4 16.73 3.06 7.94
C LEU A 4 15.60 3.04 6.89
N HIS A 5 15.23 4.22 6.39
CA HIS A 5 14.24 4.41 5.32
C HIS A 5 14.59 3.76 3.97
N HIS A 6 15.86 3.36 3.76
CA HIS A 6 16.28 2.63 2.56
C HIS A 6 16.14 1.11 2.70
N LYS A 7 15.74 0.62 3.88
CA LYS A 7 15.56 -0.80 4.15
C LYS A 7 14.11 -1.19 3.92
N SER A 8 13.89 -2.29 3.22
CA SER A 8 12.55 -2.80 2.89
C SER A 8 11.72 -3.19 4.11
N TRP A 9 12.34 -3.51 5.25
CA TRP A 9 11.66 -3.88 6.50
C TRP A 9 11.30 -2.69 7.39
N HIS A 10 11.60 -1.46 6.97
CA HIS A 10 11.29 -0.29 7.79
C HIS A 10 9.77 -0.10 7.92
N VAL A 11 9.27 -0.13 9.15
CA VAL A 11 7.84 -0.08 9.48
C VAL A 11 7.13 1.13 8.84
N TYR A 12 7.80 2.29 8.81
CA TYR A 12 7.20 3.52 8.27
C TYR A 12 7.33 3.68 6.75
N ASN A 13 7.88 2.71 6.03
CA ASN A 13 7.82 2.74 4.57
C ASN A 13 6.36 2.62 4.12
N LYS A 14 5.98 3.45 3.15
CA LYS A 14 4.61 3.49 2.61
C LYS A 14 4.12 2.11 2.18
N ASP A 15 4.95 1.38 1.44
CA ASP A 15 4.65 0.02 0.96
C ASP A 15 4.37 -0.98 2.10
N ASN A 16 4.99 -0.78 3.27
CA ASN A 16 4.77 -1.64 4.44
C ASN A 16 3.49 -1.23 5.17
N VAL A 17 3.24 0.06 5.32
CA VAL A 17 2.00 0.60 5.89
C VAL A 17 0.80 0.18 5.05
N GLU A 18 0.91 0.22 3.72
CA GLU A 18 -0.15 -0.21 2.80
C GLU A 18 -0.41 -1.71 2.89
N ARG A 19 0.63 -2.53 3.05
CA ARG A 19 0.49 -3.98 3.26
C ARG A 19 -0.25 -4.28 4.57
N VAL A 20 0.17 -3.65 5.67
CA VAL A 20 -0.50 -3.79 6.97
C VAL A 20 -1.96 -3.36 6.88
N ARG A 21 -2.24 -2.21 6.24
CA ARG A 21 -3.61 -1.73 6.04
C ARG A 21 -4.46 -2.70 5.23
N LYS A 22 -3.89 -3.34 4.22
CA LYS A 22 -4.60 -4.35 3.42
C LYS A 22 -4.92 -5.59 4.26
N ASP A 23 -3.94 -6.09 5.01
CA ASP A 23 -4.10 -7.26 5.87
C ASP A 23 -5.12 -6.99 6.99
N GLU A 24 -5.09 -5.79 7.59
CA GLU A 24 -6.08 -5.33 8.58
C GLU A 24 -7.48 -5.24 7.97
N ALA A 25 -7.61 -4.67 6.77
CA ALA A 25 -8.90 -4.56 6.08
C ALA A 25 -9.48 -5.93 5.70
N GLU A 26 -8.63 -6.88 5.28
CA GLU A 26 -9.03 -8.25 4.98
C GLU A 26 -9.48 -8.98 6.25
N ALA A 27 -8.73 -8.85 7.34
CA ALA A 27 -9.10 -9.40 8.64
C ALA A 27 -10.42 -8.80 9.17
N GLU A 28 -10.64 -7.49 9.02
CA GLU A 28 -11.89 -6.84 9.40
C GLU A 28 -13.07 -7.32 8.56
N ALA A 29 -12.89 -7.48 7.24
CA ALA A 29 -13.92 -7.99 6.35
C ALA A 29 -14.30 -9.44 6.67
N GLU A 30 -13.34 -10.30 6.99
CA GLU A 30 -13.61 -11.67 7.44
C GLU A 30 -14.32 -11.72 8.79
N ALA A 31 -13.92 -10.87 9.74
CA ALA A 31 -14.57 -10.77 11.04
C ALA A 31 -16.04 -10.34 10.90
N LYS A 32 -16.33 -9.34 10.06
CA LYS A 32 -17.70 -8.91 9.75
C LYS A 32 -18.54 -10.03 9.15
N LYS A 33 -18.02 -10.73 8.13
CA LYS A 33 -18.72 -11.89 7.53
C LYS A 33 -19.04 -12.97 8.56
N LYS A 34 -18.13 -13.25 9.50
CA LYS A 34 -18.37 -14.21 10.59
C LYS A 34 -19.44 -13.69 11.54
N GLN A 35 -19.41 -12.42 11.93
CA GLN A 35 -20.43 -11.80 12.76
C GLN A 35 -21.80 -11.84 12.09
N ASP A 36 -21.90 -11.46 10.82
CA ASP A 36 -23.14 -11.50 10.05
C ASP A 36 -23.72 -12.92 10.00
N ARG A 37 -22.86 -13.93 9.81
CA ARG A 37 -23.28 -15.34 9.84
C ARG A 37 -23.81 -15.76 11.20
N VAL A 38 -23.17 -15.31 12.29
CA VAL A 38 -23.63 -15.60 13.66
C VAL A 38 -24.98 -14.93 13.93
N ILE A 39 -25.14 -13.66 13.55
CA ILE A 39 -26.39 -12.90 13.73
C ILE A 39 -27.53 -13.58 12.96
N LEU A 40 -27.27 -13.97 11.71
CA LEU A 40 -28.24 -14.67 10.88
C LEU A 40 -28.66 -15.99 11.54
N ALA A 41 -27.70 -16.83 11.94
CA ALA A 41 -27.97 -18.11 12.61
C ALA A 41 -28.74 -17.92 13.94
N GLU A 42 -28.40 -16.89 14.73
CA GLU A 42 -29.11 -16.56 15.97
C GLU A 42 -30.55 -16.13 15.69
N SER A 43 -30.77 -15.30 14.67
CA SER A 43 -32.09 -14.86 14.24
C SER A 43 -32.97 -16.03 13.79
N GLU A 44 -32.41 -16.96 13.00
CA GLU A 44 -33.10 -18.16 12.53
C GLU A 44 -33.46 -19.09 13.68
N ALA A 45 -32.50 -19.35 14.58
CA ALA A 45 -32.73 -20.18 15.76
C ALA A 45 -33.82 -19.59 16.68
N ARG A 46 -33.82 -18.26 16.86
CA ARG A 46 -34.86 -17.56 17.62
C ARG A 46 -36.22 -17.68 16.95
N LEU A 47 -36.30 -17.52 15.63
CA LEU A 47 -37.53 -17.65 14.85
C LEU A 47 -38.08 -19.09 14.98
N ASP A 48 -37.23 -20.09 14.83
CA ASP A 48 -37.61 -21.49 14.94
C ASP A 48 -38.11 -21.87 16.33
N LEU A 49 -37.51 -21.32 17.39
CA LEU A 49 -38.03 -21.47 18.75
C LEU A 49 -39.44 -20.89 18.86
N LEU A 50 -39.65 -19.67 18.36
CA LEU A 50 -40.96 -19.02 18.37
C LEU A 50 -42.01 -19.80 17.56
N ARG A 51 -41.64 -20.32 16.39
CA ARG A 51 -42.50 -21.19 15.56
C ARG A 51 -42.87 -22.47 16.30
N LYS A 52 -41.89 -23.16 16.89
CA LYS A 52 -42.13 -24.39 17.69
C LYS A 52 -43.06 -24.10 18.86
N ARG A 53 -42.87 -22.98 19.56
CA ARG A 53 -43.75 -22.56 20.66
C ARG A 53 -45.17 -22.23 20.19
N ALA A 54 -45.32 -21.55 19.06
CA ALA A 54 -46.62 -21.25 18.48
C ALA A 54 -47.35 -22.54 18.06
N ASN A 55 -46.64 -23.45 17.38
CA ASN A 55 -47.19 -24.73 16.93
C ASN A 55 -47.58 -25.65 18.09
N ALA A 56 -46.84 -25.62 19.21
CA ALA A 56 -47.18 -26.40 20.40
C ALA A 56 -48.50 -25.96 21.07
N ASN A 57 -48.91 -24.71 20.88
CA ASN A 57 -50.16 -24.16 21.44
C ASN A 57 -51.36 -24.34 20.51
N LEU A 58 -51.17 -24.83 19.28
CA LEU A 58 -52.27 -25.11 18.36
C LEU A 58 -52.82 -26.53 18.61
N PRO A 59 -54.15 -26.71 18.71
CA PRO A 59 -54.73 -28.04 18.80
C PRO A 59 -54.39 -28.85 17.54
N ILE A 60 -53.84 -30.06 17.74
CA ILE A 60 -53.45 -30.98 16.67
C ILE A 60 -54.73 -31.51 16.00
N VAL A 61 -55.23 -30.82 14.98
CA VAL A 61 -56.25 -31.34 14.06
C VAL A 61 -55.52 -32.15 13.00
N GLN A 62 -55.55 -33.49 13.12
CA GLN A 62 -54.93 -34.41 12.17
C GLN A 62 -55.84 -34.60 10.94
N ASP A 63 -55.91 -33.62 10.05
CA ASP A 63 -56.52 -33.84 8.73
C ASP A 63 -55.43 -34.03 7.68
N LYS A 64 -55.14 -35.31 7.42
CA LYS A 64 -54.39 -35.80 6.26
C LYS A 64 -55.27 -35.65 5.02
N GLN A 65 -55.35 -34.46 4.45
CA GLN A 65 -55.81 -34.32 3.07
C GLN A 65 -54.85 -33.42 2.29
N GLU A 66 -54.56 -33.86 1.07
CA GLU A 66 -53.67 -33.23 0.10
C GLU A 66 -54.07 -31.78 -0.14
N THR A 67 -53.48 -30.86 0.60
CA THR A 67 -53.63 -29.44 0.32
C THR A 67 -52.72 -29.12 -0.87
N LYS A 68 -53.34 -28.96 -2.05
CA LYS A 68 -52.81 -28.11 -3.13
C LYS A 68 -52.03 -26.97 -2.49
N ARG A 69 -50.77 -26.76 -2.90
CA ARG A 69 -49.89 -25.73 -2.34
C ARG A 69 -50.66 -24.40 -2.27
N ILE A 70 -51.23 -24.10 -1.11
CA ILE A 70 -51.83 -22.80 -0.85
C ILE A 70 -50.61 -21.91 -0.72
N GLU A 71 -50.24 -21.26 -1.81
CA GLU A 71 -49.29 -20.15 -1.73
C GLU A 71 -49.83 -19.19 -0.68
N HIS A 72 -49.00 -18.83 0.30
CA HIS A 72 -49.39 -17.88 1.34
C HIS A 72 -49.86 -16.61 0.63
N VAL A 73 -51.15 -16.28 0.76
CA VAL A 73 -51.69 -15.03 0.23
C VAL A 73 -51.12 -13.93 1.10
N ASN A 74 -50.05 -13.32 0.64
CA ASN A 74 -49.47 -12.15 1.26
C ASN A 74 -50.43 -10.98 1.01
N LEU A 75 -51.41 -10.81 1.89
CA LEU A 75 -52.37 -9.69 1.86
C LEU A 75 -51.69 -8.31 1.78
N PHE A 76 -50.43 -8.24 2.19
CA PHE A 76 -49.59 -7.04 2.21
C PHE A 76 -48.49 -7.04 1.16
N GLN A 77 -48.40 -8.00 0.23
CA GLN A 77 -47.35 -7.99 -0.81
C GLN A 77 -47.43 -6.73 -1.67
N ASP A 78 -48.65 -6.34 -2.06
CA ASP A 78 -48.88 -5.08 -2.76
C ASP A 78 -48.48 -3.84 -1.93
N LEU A 79 -48.50 -3.91 -0.60
CA LEU A 79 -48.11 -2.82 0.29
C LEU A 79 -46.61 -2.84 0.59
N GLU A 80 -45.98 -4.01 0.70
CA GLU A 80 -44.53 -4.18 0.88
C GLU A 80 -43.79 -3.86 -0.41
N ASP A 81 -44.30 -4.25 -1.58
CA ASP A 81 -43.74 -3.86 -2.87
C ASP A 81 -43.90 -2.36 -3.11
N LYS A 82 -45.03 -1.77 -2.68
CA LYS A 82 -45.23 -0.30 -2.70
C LYS A 82 -44.42 0.43 -1.64
N HIS A 83 -44.21 -0.14 -0.46
CA HIS A 83 -43.39 0.43 0.59
C HIS A 83 -41.91 0.29 0.23
N ASN A 84 -41.46 -0.78 -0.40
CA ASN A 84 -40.10 -0.91 -0.95
C ASN A 84 -39.89 0.02 -2.16
N ALA A 85 -40.93 0.31 -2.94
CA ALA A 85 -40.89 1.32 -4.01
C ALA A 85 -40.99 2.77 -3.50
N ASN A 86 -41.67 3.01 -2.36
CA ASN A 86 -41.86 4.31 -1.72
C ASN A 86 -41.09 4.45 -0.37
N SER A 87 -40.07 3.61 -0.12
CA SER A 87 -39.28 3.60 1.13
C SER A 87 -38.29 4.77 1.19
N THR A 88 -38.41 5.71 0.27
CA THR A 88 -37.67 6.95 0.29
C THR A 88 -38.66 8.04 0.67
N ASN A 89 -38.94 8.11 1.98
CA ASN A 89 -39.45 9.36 2.52
C ASN A 89 -38.36 10.42 2.23
N PRO A 90 -38.63 11.44 1.38
CA PRO A 90 -37.63 12.45 1.05
C PRO A 90 -37.09 13.15 2.30
N ASP A 91 -37.92 13.26 3.35
CA ASP A 91 -37.51 13.83 4.63
C ASP A 91 -36.47 12.95 5.35
N HIS A 92 -36.59 11.63 5.22
CA HIS A 92 -35.65 10.68 5.83
C HIS A 92 -34.31 10.63 5.10
N GLU A 93 -34.30 10.71 3.77
CA GLU A 93 -33.06 10.85 3.00
C GLU A 93 -32.38 12.19 3.27
N ALA A 94 -33.15 13.27 3.39
CA ALA A 94 -32.63 14.58 3.75
C ALA A 94 -32.04 14.58 5.16
N GLU A 95 -32.68 13.90 6.12
CA GLU A 95 -32.16 13.77 7.47
C GLU A 95 -30.88 12.93 7.52
N GLN A 96 -30.80 11.84 6.75
CA GLN A 96 -29.58 11.03 6.62
C GLN A 96 -28.45 11.84 5.97
N LYS A 97 -28.70 12.50 4.83
CA LYS A 97 -27.71 13.38 4.19
C LYS A 97 -27.25 14.50 5.12
N ALA A 98 -28.15 15.08 5.91
CA ALA A 98 -27.76 16.10 6.90
C ALA A 98 -26.91 15.53 8.05
N LYS A 99 -27.15 14.27 8.46
CA LYS A 99 -26.31 13.57 9.45
C LYS A 99 -24.95 13.24 8.87
N ASP A 100 -24.91 12.71 7.65
CA ASP A 100 -23.68 12.41 6.92
C ASP A 100 -22.89 13.68 6.68
N GLU A 101 -23.50 14.77 6.22
CA GLU A 101 -22.84 16.06 6.08
C GLU A 101 -22.32 16.61 7.42
N LYS A 102 -23.04 16.42 8.54
CA LYS A 102 -22.54 16.85 9.86
C LYS A 102 -21.35 16.01 10.31
N TRP A 103 -21.41 14.71 10.07
CA TRP A 103 -20.36 13.75 10.37
C TRP A 103 -19.13 14.00 9.51
N GLU A 104 -19.31 14.19 8.21
CA GLU A 104 -18.29 14.65 7.27
C GLU A 104 -17.76 16.01 7.69
N LYS A 105 -18.58 17.00 8.06
CA LYS A 105 -18.07 18.29 8.59
C LYS A 105 -17.26 18.12 9.89
N GLN A 106 -17.58 17.12 10.70
CA GLN A 106 -16.88 16.82 11.95
C GLN A 106 -15.56 16.05 11.71
N ILE A 107 -15.54 15.11 10.77
CA ILE A 107 -14.34 14.37 10.35
C ILE A 107 -13.44 15.24 9.47
N THR A 108 -14.02 15.80 8.42
CA THR A 108 -13.45 16.77 7.49
C THR A 108 -13.42 18.11 8.19
N MET A 109 -12.54 18.19 9.18
CA MET A 109 -12.21 19.35 10.01
C MET A 109 -12.19 20.66 9.18
N TYR A 110 -13.35 21.30 9.00
CA TYR A 110 -13.55 22.61 8.36
C TYR A 110 -12.61 22.97 7.19
N LEU A 111 -12.44 22.08 6.20
CA LEU A 111 -11.68 22.39 4.98
C LEU A 111 -12.52 23.09 3.91
N ASP A 112 -13.84 22.84 3.88
CA ASP A 112 -14.73 23.34 2.81
C ASP A 112 -15.33 24.72 3.07
N LYS A 113 -15.26 25.23 4.31
CA LYS A 113 -15.52 26.65 4.57
C LYS A 113 -14.27 27.43 4.27
N GLY A 114 -13.95 27.52 2.97
CA GLY A 114 -12.99 28.48 2.46
C GLY A 114 -13.28 29.83 3.11
N THR A 115 -12.32 30.33 3.87
CA THR A 115 -12.43 31.66 4.47
C THR A 115 -12.67 32.65 3.33
N GLU A 116 -13.85 33.26 3.26
CA GLU A 116 -14.19 34.31 2.28
C GLU A 116 -13.16 35.47 2.31
N LYS A 117 -12.37 35.54 3.38
CA LYS A 117 -11.16 36.35 3.48
C LYS A 117 -9.98 35.53 2.97
N ALA A 118 -9.36 36.02 1.89
CA ALA A 118 -8.10 35.50 1.39
C ALA A 118 -7.14 35.21 2.57
N PRO A 119 -6.57 33.99 2.63
CA PRO A 119 -5.76 33.58 3.75
C PRO A 119 -4.61 34.56 3.97
N TRP A 120 -4.08 34.65 5.19
CA TRP A 120 -3.08 35.65 5.54
C TRP A 120 -1.84 35.65 4.62
N TYR A 121 -1.52 34.51 4.00
CA TYR A 121 -0.47 34.34 3.00
C TYR A 121 -0.87 34.76 1.57
N ALA A 122 -2.15 34.82 1.22
CA ALA A 122 -2.61 35.29 -0.09
C ALA A 122 -2.74 36.82 -0.17
N LYS A 123 -2.46 37.54 0.92
CA LYS A 123 -2.45 39.01 0.92
C LYS A 123 -1.23 39.51 0.14
N PRO A 124 -1.43 40.40 -0.86
CA PRO A 124 -0.32 40.97 -1.62
C PRO A 124 0.66 41.66 -0.67
N SER A 125 1.96 41.52 -0.94
CA SER A 125 3.05 42.06 -0.13
C SER A 125 2.89 43.55 0.19
N ALA A 126 2.24 44.32 -0.69
CA ALA A 126 1.93 45.74 -0.47
C ALA A 126 0.98 46.04 0.72
N GLN A 127 0.16 45.06 1.15
CA GLN A 127 -0.79 45.19 2.27
C GLN A 127 -0.29 44.51 3.56
N ARG A 128 0.78 43.72 3.47
CA ARG A 128 1.46 43.20 4.65
C ARG A 128 2.25 44.37 5.23
N GLN A 129 1.74 44.98 6.29
CA GLN A 129 2.56 45.88 7.09
C GLN A 129 3.82 45.11 7.48
N ASP A 130 4.99 45.59 7.06
CA ASP A 130 6.29 45.02 7.43
C ASP A 130 6.44 45.09 8.96
N LYS A 131 5.94 44.07 9.65
CA LYS A 131 6.00 43.97 11.12
C LYS A 131 7.44 43.71 11.61
N TYR A 132 8.36 43.45 10.69
CA TYR A 132 9.79 43.30 10.91
C TYR A 132 10.57 44.41 10.22
N ILE A 133 10.24 45.68 10.51
CA ILE A 133 11.22 46.75 10.34
C ILE A 133 12.22 46.59 11.48
N ASP A 134 13.38 46.03 11.16
CA ASP A 134 14.53 45.92 12.06
C ASP A 134 14.80 47.29 12.73
N GLN A 135 14.70 47.34 14.06
CA GLN A 135 14.88 48.54 14.86
C GLN A 135 16.31 49.12 14.74
N HIS A 136 17.24 48.40 14.11
CA HIS A 136 18.60 48.85 13.84
C HIS A 136 18.84 49.43 12.43
N VAL A 137 17.80 49.54 11.59
CA VAL A 137 17.91 50.33 10.35
C VAL A 137 17.75 51.80 10.69
N PHE A 138 18.82 52.40 11.22
CA PHE A 138 18.94 53.85 11.36
C PHE A 138 18.56 54.52 10.04
N LYS A 139 17.53 55.38 10.08
CA LYS A 139 17.20 56.28 8.99
C LYS A 139 18.47 57.08 8.67
N ARG A 140 19.03 56.85 7.49
CA ARG A 140 20.16 57.61 6.98
C ARG A 140 19.66 59.03 6.73
N ASN A 141 19.94 59.95 7.67
CA ASN A 141 19.71 61.38 7.45
C ASN A 141 20.50 61.78 6.19
N HIS A 142 19.77 62.24 5.18
CA HIS A 142 20.30 62.49 3.83
C HIS A 142 20.91 63.90 3.72
N GLU A 143 21.59 64.38 4.76
CA GLU A 143 22.13 65.74 4.72
C GLU A 143 23.64 65.84 4.66
N ASN A 144 24.42 64.84 5.09
CA ASN A 144 25.88 64.90 4.90
C ASN A 144 26.48 63.50 4.83
N ASN A 145 26.85 63.01 3.64
CA ASN A 145 27.68 61.80 3.51
C ASN A 145 28.43 61.79 2.17
N ASP A 146 29.49 62.60 2.08
CA ASP A 146 30.51 62.54 1.02
C ASP A 146 31.50 61.40 1.28
N ASN A 147 31.05 60.15 1.14
CA ASN A 147 31.97 59.02 1.15
C ASN A 147 31.72 58.08 -0.05
N PRO A 148 32.54 58.18 -1.12
CA PRO A 148 32.36 57.42 -2.37
C PRO A 148 32.69 55.92 -2.24
N HIS A 149 33.23 55.46 -1.10
CA HIS A 149 33.60 54.05 -0.88
C HIS A 149 32.68 53.27 0.07
N ARG A 150 31.62 53.90 0.61
CA ARG A 150 30.64 53.18 1.43
C ARG A 150 29.71 52.39 0.49
N ARG A 151 30.07 51.13 0.22
CA ARG A 151 29.26 50.19 -0.58
C ARG A 151 27.81 50.27 -0.13
N LYS A 152 26.94 50.81 -0.98
CA LYS A 152 25.47 50.82 -0.84
C LYS A 152 24.98 49.37 -0.93
N ARG A 153 25.20 48.56 0.11
CA ARG A 153 24.56 47.25 0.22
C ARG A 153 23.07 47.54 0.26
N LYS A 154 22.34 47.02 -0.73
CA LYS A 154 20.88 47.09 -0.71
C LYS A 154 20.42 46.34 0.55
N PRO A 155 19.41 46.86 1.28
CA PRO A 155 18.81 46.13 2.38
C PRO A 155 18.47 44.71 1.92
N LEU A 156 18.69 43.72 2.79
CA LEU A 156 18.26 42.36 2.51
C LEU A 156 16.72 42.35 2.58
N GLU A 157 16.07 42.29 1.42
CA GLU A 157 14.63 42.00 1.35
C GLU A 157 14.45 40.52 1.74
N ILE A 158 14.05 40.29 3.00
CA ILE A 158 13.59 38.97 3.43
C ILE A 158 12.18 38.84 2.86
N ASN A 159 12.05 38.13 1.73
CA ASN A 159 10.74 37.78 1.20
C ASN A 159 10.20 36.62 2.03
N ASP A 160 9.17 36.86 2.83
CA ASP A 160 8.57 35.86 3.72
C ASP A 160 7.86 34.71 2.97
N ASP A 161 7.62 34.86 1.66
CA ASP A 161 6.98 33.85 0.83
C ASP A 161 7.97 33.29 -0.22
N PRO A 162 8.33 31.99 -0.14
CA PRO A 162 9.24 31.37 -1.10
C PRO A 162 8.67 31.37 -2.53
N LEU A 163 7.35 31.34 -2.70
CA LEU A 163 6.74 31.30 -4.03
C LEU A 163 6.84 32.67 -4.71
N ASP A 164 6.61 33.77 -3.97
CA ASP A 164 6.78 35.13 -4.48
C ASP A 164 8.26 35.45 -4.81
N TYR A 165 9.19 34.92 -4.02
CA TYR A 165 10.62 35.00 -4.35
C TYR A 165 10.93 34.27 -5.66
N ILE A 166 10.38 33.07 -5.88
CA ILE A 166 10.58 32.31 -7.12
C ILE A 166 9.95 33.05 -8.32
N THR A 167 8.73 33.56 -8.21
CA THR A 167 8.08 34.29 -9.31
C THR A 167 8.81 35.59 -9.66
N LYS A 168 9.26 36.36 -8.65
CA LYS A 168 10.05 37.59 -8.82
C LYS A 168 11.42 37.31 -9.44
N THR A 169 12.08 36.20 -9.08
CA THR A 169 13.39 35.84 -9.66
C THR A 169 13.28 35.33 -11.10
N LEU A 170 12.23 34.57 -11.43
CA LEU A 170 11.95 34.11 -12.79
C LEU A 170 11.59 35.27 -13.72
N SER A 171 10.69 36.17 -13.30
CA SER A 171 10.32 37.37 -14.08
C SER A 171 11.52 38.26 -14.37
N LYS A 172 12.38 38.53 -13.38
CA LYS A 172 13.62 39.31 -13.54
C LYS A 172 14.63 38.64 -14.48
N ARG A 173 14.67 37.30 -14.49
CA ARG A 173 15.50 36.52 -15.42
C ARG A 173 14.95 36.64 -16.84
N ASP A 174 13.64 36.62 -17.03
CA ASP A 174 13.02 36.74 -18.34
C ASP A 174 13.10 38.17 -18.91
N GLU A 175 12.95 39.20 -18.08
CA GLU A 175 13.24 40.59 -18.45
C GLU A 175 14.68 40.77 -18.93
N LYS A 176 15.65 40.17 -18.22
CA LYS A 176 17.06 40.20 -18.62
C LYS A 176 17.34 39.45 -19.93
N ARG A 177 16.55 38.41 -20.23
CA ARG A 177 16.63 37.69 -21.52
C ARG A 177 16.00 38.50 -22.64
N ARG A 178 14.89 39.21 -22.37
CA ARG A 178 14.26 40.15 -23.31
C ARG A 178 15.18 41.33 -23.62
N SER A 179 15.73 42.01 -22.62
CA SER A 179 16.65 43.14 -22.86
C SER A 179 17.93 42.74 -23.60
N LYS A 180 18.44 41.51 -23.38
CA LYS A 180 19.54 40.93 -24.19
C LYS A 180 19.16 40.60 -25.63
N ARG A 181 17.88 40.35 -25.92
CA ARG A 181 17.38 40.15 -27.29
C ARG A 181 17.20 41.49 -28.00
N GLU A 182 16.76 42.51 -27.28
CA GLU A 182 16.49 43.85 -27.81
C GLU A 182 17.79 44.65 -28.07
N HIS A 183 18.87 44.40 -27.32
CA HIS A 183 20.18 45.03 -27.53
C HIS A 183 21.11 44.30 -28.51
N LYS A 184 20.62 43.36 -29.31
CA LYS A 184 21.38 42.89 -30.47
C LYS A 184 21.06 43.81 -31.66
N PRO A 185 21.99 44.66 -32.12
CA PRO A 185 21.77 45.32 -33.40
C PRO A 185 21.67 44.23 -34.47
N SER A 186 20.68 44.36 -35.35
CA SER A 186 20.55 43.57 -36.55
C SER A 186 21.77 43.81 -37.44
N CYS A 187 22.83 43.02 -37.28
CA CYS A 187 23.91 42.96 -38.23
C CYS A 187 23.97 41.55 -38.83
N SER A 188 23.74 41.54 -40.14
CA SER A 188 23.83 40.45 -41.10
C SER A 188 25.10 39.61 -41.01
N SER A 189 24.95 38.33 -41.35
CA SER A 189 25.93 37.46 -42.03
C SER A 189 27.36 37.42 -41.49
N SER A 190 27.76 36.29 -40.89
CA SER A 190 28.89 35.49 -41.38
C SER A 190 29.19 34.29 -40.47
N ASP A 191 29.35 33.15 -41.14
CA ASP A 191 29.96 31.90 -40.70
C ASP A 191 30.98 32.00 -39.58
N LYS A 192 30.71 31.35 -38.43
CA LYS A 192 31.75 30.72 -37.61
C LYS A 192 31.26 29.38 -37.03
N LYS A 193 31.54 28.30 -37.76
CA LYS A 193 31.60 26.92 -37.27
C LYS A 193 32.42 26.87 -35.98
N LYS A 194 31.79 26.53 -34.85
CA LYS A 194 32.49 26.04 -33.65
C LYS A 194 32.34 24.52 -33.60
N LYS A 195 33.40 23.82 -34.02
CA LYS A 195 33.61 22.39 -33.78
C LYS A 195 33.54 22.14 -32.26
N ARG A 196 32.59 21.31 -31.83
CA ARG A 196 32.62 20.69 -30.50
C ARG A 196 32.94 19.21 -30.70
N HIS A 197 34.10 18.79 -30.23
CA HIS A 197 34.46 17.38 -30.13
C HIS A 197 33.61 16.75 -29.02
N SER A 198 32.75 15.79 -29.39
CA SER A 198 32.11 14.87 -28.44
C SER A 198 32.91 13.57 -28.44
N HIS A 199 33.60 13.28 -27.33
CA HIS A 199 34.09 11.94 -27.02
C HIS A 199 32.92 11.11 -26.52
N SER A 200 32.40 10.20 -27.35
CA SER A 200 31.55 9.10 -26.90
C SER A 200 32.42 7.86 -26.71
N HIS A 201 32.68 7.49 -25.46
CA HIS A 201 33.21 6.16 -25.15
C HIS A 201 32.07 5.14 -25.29
N ASN A 202 32.06 4.42 -26.41
CA ASN A 202 31.30 3.18 -26.57
C ASN A 202 32.02 2.08 -25.80
N HIS A 203 31.43 1.64 -24.68
CA HIS A 203 31.88 0.43 -23.99
C HIS A 203 30.91 -0.70 -24.32
N SER A 204 31.09 -1.33 -25.49
CA SER A 204 30.51 -2.64 -25.79
C SER A 204 31.44 -3.71 -25.22
N LYS A 205 31.07 -4.28 -24.07
CA LYS A 205 31.63 -5.54 -23.59
C LYS A 205 30.56 -6.63 -23.70
N SER A 206 30.84 -7.53 -24.62
CA SER A 206 30.28 -8.85 -24.82
C SER A 206 30.11 -9.64 -23.51
N SER A 207 28.91 -10.17 -23.28
CA SER A 207 28.71 -11.38 -22.48
C SER A 207 27.63 -12.24 -23.11
N GLU A 208 28.05 -13.09 -24.03
CA GLU A 208 27.31 -14.29 -24.39
C GLU A 208 27.30 -15.21 -23.17
N LYS A 209 26.14 -15.35 -22.52
CA LYS A 209 25.74 -16.45 -21.63
C LYS A 209 24.24 -16.33 -21.33
N SER A 210 23.50 -17.35 -21.79
CA SER A 210 22.11 -17.72 -21.47
C SER A 210 21.03 -16.66 -21.72
N THR A 211 20.48 -16.65 -22.94
CA THR A 211 19.13 -16.13 -23.18
C THR A 211 18.11 -17.16 -22.71
N THR A 212 18.12 -17.54 -21.42
CA THR A 212 16.89 -18.09 -20.85
C THR A 212 15.88 -16.95 -20.91
N SER A 213 14.83 -17.11 -21.71
CA SER A 213 13.77 -16.10 -21.80
C SER A 213 13.33 -15.72 -20.39
N ILE A 214 13.01 -14.44 -20.16
CA ILE A 214 12.60 -13.97 -18.83
C ILE A 214 11.45 -14.81 -18.26
N GLU A 215 10.63 -15.39 -19.15
CA GLU A 215 9.55 -16.31 -18.84
C GLU A 215 10.05 -17.65 -18.28
N GLU A 216 11.17 -18.18 -18.77
CA GLU A 216 11.79 -19.40 -18.22
C GLU A 216 12.32 -19.18 -16.79
N LEU A 217 12.88 -18.00 -16.53
CA LEU A 217 13.35 -17.65 -15.18
C LEU A 217 12.17 -17.46 -14.21
N ARG A 218 11.03 -16.95 -14.71
CA ARG A 218 9.78 -16.86 -13.96
C ARG A 218 9.19 -18.24 -13.70
N ALA A 219 9.18 -19.13 -14.70
CA ALA A 219 8.71 -20.51 -14.55
C ALA A 219 9.54 -21.27 -13.52
N LYS A 220 10.88 -21.20 -13.61
CA LYS A 220 11.79 -21.81 -12.62
C LYS A 220 11.61 -21.25 -11.21
N ARG A 221 11.28 -19.96 -11.08
CA ARG A 221 10.95 -19.36 -9.78
C ARG A 221 9.65 -19.95 -9.23
N LEU A 222 8.59 -20.01 -10.04
CA LEU A 222 7.29 -20.58 -9.65
C LEU A 222 7.39 -22.06 -9.29
N GLU A 223 8.19 -22.85 -10.00
CA GLU A 223 8.44 -24.26 -9.67
C GLU A 223 9.12 -24.42 -8.30
N ARG A 224 10.07 -23.53 -7.97
CA ARG A 224 10.71 -23.51 -6.66
C ARG A 224 9.75 -23.10 -5.55
N GLU A 225 8.94 -22.07 -5.78
CA GLU A 225 7.91 -21.64 -4.83
C GLU A 225 6.87 -22.74 -4.62
N ARG A 226 6.46 -23.45 -5.68
CA ARG A 226 5.54 -24.60 -5.59
C ARG A 226 6.13 -25.77 -4.81
N SER A 227 7.41 -26.08 -4.98
CA SER A 227 8.05 -27.18 -4.26
C SER A 227 8.29 -26.85 -2.78
N GLU A 228 8.58 -25.60 -2.46
CA GLU A 228 8.65 -25.12 -1.07
C GLU A 228 7.27 -25.08 -0.43
N GLN A 229 6.24 -24.61 -1.13
CA GLN A 229 4.86 -24.66 -0.67
C GLN A 229 4.35 -26.09 -0.50
N SER A 230 4.67 -27.02 -1.40
CA SER A 230 4.26 -28.41 -1.24
C SER A 230 4.96 -29.07 -0.06
N ARG A 231 6.24 -28.74 0.19
CA ARG A 231 6.99 -29.19 1.38
C ARG A 231 6.43 -28.62 2.68
N LEU A 232 6.05 -27.34 2.69
CA LEU A 232 5.40 -26.71 3.84
C LEU A 232 4.02 -27.30 4.07
N LYS A 233 3.26 -27.51 2.99
CA LYS A 233 1.95 -28.13 3.00
C LYS A 233 2.05 -29.57 3.50
N SER A 234 3.04 -30.34 3.06
CA SER A 234 3.25 -31.70 3.56
C SER A 234 3.62 -31.67 5.03
N LEU A 235 4.51 -30.78 5.49
CA LEU A 235 4.83 -30.65 6.92
C LEU A 235 3.63 -30.23 7.77
N TYR A 236 2.78 -29.32 7.26
CA TYR A 236 1.65 -28.78 8.01
C TYR A 236 0.40 -29.68 7.98
N LEU A 237 0.20 -30.44 6.90
CA LEU A 237 -0.91 -31.40 6.80
C LEU A 237 -0.55 -32.81 7.29
N HIS A 238 0.74 -33.18 7.42
CA HIS A 238 1.11 -34.45 8.07
C HIS A 238 0.91 -34.47 9.58
N ASP A 239 0.55 -33.35 10.22
CA ASP A 239 0.20 -33.34 11.64
C ASP A 239 -1.18 -34.00 11.92
N GLY A 240 -1.91 -34.46 10.88
CA GLY A 240 -3.29 -34.96 11.04
C GLY A 240 -3.64 -36.31 10.41
N GLU A 241 -2.94 -36.79 9.39
CA GLU A 241 -3.31 -38.01 8.67
C GLU A 241 -2.04 -38.82 8.37
N ASP A 242 -2.00 -40.07 8.86
CA ASP A 242 -0.86 -41.00 8.84
C ASP A 242 0.25 -40.73 9.87
N ALA A 243 -0.13 -40.66 11.15
CA ALA A 243 0.64 -41.39 12.16
C ALA A 243 0.48 -42.89 11.88
N GLN A 244 1.11 -43.38 10.80
CA GLN A 244 1.58 -44.75 10.82
C GLN A 244 2.44 -44.81 12.08
N GLU A 245 2.00 -45.56 13.09
CA GLU A 245 2.81 -45.87 14.25
C GLU A 245 4.19 -46.25 13.71
N GLU A 246 5.18 -45.35 13.82
CA GLU A 246 6.56 -45.76 13.67
C GLU A 246 6.67 -46.90 14.67
N LYS A 247 6.80 -48.13 14.16
CA LYS A 247 7.11 -49.29 14.99
C LYS A 247 8.36 -48.92 15.74
N LEU A 248 8.18 -48.44 16.97
CA LEU A 248 9.25 -48.09 17.86
C LEU A 248 10.05 -49.37 18.03
N GLU A 249 11.16 -49.52 17.31
CA GLU A 249 11.97 -50.73 17.39
C GLU A 249 12.46 -50.83 18.84
N LEU A 250 11.91 -51.77 19.60
CA LEU A 250 12.19 -51.96 21.04
C LEU A 250 13.56 -52.62 21.29
N ASP A 251 14.26 -53.02 20.23
CA ASP A 251 15.55 -53.70 20.33
C ASP A 251 16.68 -52.66 20.45
N ASP A 252 17.20 -52.47 21.66
CA ASP A 252 18.23 -51.48 21.99
C ASP A 252 19.52 -51.60 21.17
N ARG A 253 19.77 -52.78 20.58
CA ARG A 253 20.91 -53.01 19.66
C ARG A 253 20.73 -52.32 18.31
N LYS A 254 19.48 -52.04 17.92
CA LYS A 254 19.12 -51.35 16.68
C LYS A 254 18.82 -49.88 16.90
N ARG A 255 18.44 -49.47 18.12
CA ARG A 255 18.29 -48.06 18.50
C ARG A 255 19.63 -47.31 18.38
N GLY A 256 19.62 -46.22 17.62
CA GLY A 256 20.83 -45.43 17.30
C GLY A 256 21.50 -44.76 18.51
N TYR A 257 20.84 -44.71 19.67
CA TYR A 257 21.37 -44.06 20.86
C TYR A 257 22.45 -44.84 21.62
N ASN A 258 22.79 -46.06 21.19
CA ASN A 258 23.87 -46.86 21.79
C ASN A 258 24.99 -47.27 20.81
N SER A 259 25.02 -46.74 19.58
CA SER A 259 26.16 -46.94 18.68
C SER A 259 27.17 -45.84 18.89
N GLN A 260 28.26 -46.11 19.62
CA GLN A 260 29.28 -45.12 19.98
C GLN A 260 30.01 -44.48 18.78
N PHE A 261 29.79 -44.95 17.55
CA PHE A 261 30.33 -44.34 16.34
C PHE A 261 29.34 -44.48 15.18
N ASN A 262 29.20 -43.41 14.39
CA ASN A 262 28.32 -43.21 13.23
C ASN A 262 28.10 -44.48 12.38
N ARG A 263 27.18 -45.36 12.80
CA ARG A 263 26.98 -46.69 12.19
C ARG A 263 26.52 -46.58 10.73
N GLU A 264 25.64 -45.62 10.44
CA GLU A 264 25.19 -45.41 9.07
C GLU A 264 26.31 -44.95 8.15
N GLU A 265 27.15 -44.02 8.61
CA GLU A 265 28.25 -43.49 7.82
C GLU A 265 29.31 -44.56 7.55
N THR A 266 29.64 -45.36 8.56
CA THR A 266 30.57 -46.48 8.42
C THR A 266 30.04 -47.57 7.48
N SER A 267 28.74 -47.91 7.56
CA SER A 267 28.10 -48.85 6.64
C SER A 267 28.10 -48.32 5.20
N LYS A 268 27.69 -47.05 4.99
CA LYS A 268 27.70 -46.39 3.68
C LYS A 268 29.11 -46.37 3.07
N ALA A 269 30.15 -46.11 3.87
CA ALA A 269 31.53 -46.14 3.42
C ALA A 269 32.01 -47.54 3.02
N GLN A 270 31.64 -48.59 3.76
CA GLN A 270 31.94 -49.98 3.41
C GLN A 270 31.23 -50.42 2.13
N ASP A 271 29.96 -50.05 1.95
CA ASP A 271 29.21 -50.36 0.73
C ASP A 271 29.79 -49.65 -0.49
N HIS A 272 30.24 -48.40 -0.33
CA HIS A 272 30.93 -47.68 -1.38
C HIS A 272 32.23 -48.37 -1.81
N ARG A 273 33.00 -48.92 -0.85
CA ARG A 273 34.20 -49.73 -1.14
C ARG A 273 33.85 -51.05 -1.83
N ARG A 274 32.82 -51.76 -1.38
CA ARG A 274 32.35 -53.01 -1.99
C ARG A 274 31.89 -52.81 -3.44
N LYS A 275 31.14 -51.75 -3.72
CA LYS A 275 30.73 -51.39 -5.10
C LYS A 275 31.95 -51.11 -5.98
N LYS A 276 32.96 -50.41 -5.46
CA LYS A 276 34.20 -50.11 -6.19
C LYS A 276 35.00 -51.39 -6.52
N LEU A 277 35.04 -52.36 -5.61
CA LEU A 277 35.70 -53.65 -5.83
C LEU A 277 34.95 -54.53 -6.85
N ARG A 278 33.61 -54.53 -6.83
CA ARG A 278 32.82 -55.23 -7.86
C ARG A 278 33.03 -54.64 -9.24
N PHE A 279 33.08 -53.32 -9.35
CA PHE A 279 33.35 -52.63 -10.61
C PHE A 279 34.76 -52.92 -11.17
N GLN A 280 35.71 -53.32 -10.33
CA GLN A 280 37.05 -53.73 -10.77
C GLN A 280 37.12 -55.22 -11.17
N GLN A 281 36.18 -56.05 -10.70
CA GLN A 281 36.07 -57.45 -11.11
C GLN A 281 35.29 -57.64 -12.42
N GLU A 282 34.41 -56.70 -12.77
CA GLU A 282 33.65 -56.72 -14.03
C GLU A 282 34.44 -56.16 -15.24
N TYR A 283 35.69 -55.71 -15.03
CA TYR A 283 36.56 -55.12 -16.04
C TYR A 283 37.91 -55.84 -16.23
N ASN A 284 38.01 -57.11 -15.80
CA ASN A 284 39.10 -58.03 -16.15
C ASN A 284 38.56 -59.29 -16.81
#